data_AF-A0A7K3H9H8-F1
#
_entry.id   AF-A0A7K3H9H8-F1
#
_cell.length_a   1.000
_cell.length_b   1.000
_cell.length_c   1.000
_cell.angle_alpha   90.00
_cell.angle_beta   90.00
_cell.angle_gamma   90.00
#
_symmetry.space_group_name_H-M   'P 1'
#
loop_
_entity.id
_entity.type
_entity.pdbx_description
1 polymer ?
#
loop_
_entity_poly.entity_id
_entity_poly.type
_entity_poly.pdbx_seq_one_letter_code
_entity_poly.pdbx_strand_id
1 'polypeptide(L)' 'MDTLITASDLAREAAGGSPPVLLDVRWQLGGPPGRPAYEEGHIPGAVYVDLEADLAGPPGSGGRHPLPDPAVLG' A
#
# COMPACT_ATOMS: atom_id res chain seq x y z
N MET A 1 4.31 -6.27 19.49
CA MET A 1 3.72 -6.55 18.17
C MET A 1 4.62 -5.83 17.19
N ASP A 2 5.41 -6.58 16.43
CA ASP A 2 6.35 -5.97 15.48
C ASP A 2 5.57 -5.53 14.24
N THR A 3 5.89 -4.34 13.74
CA THR A 3 5.24 -3.75 12.56
C THR A 3 5.82 -4.30 11.25
N LEU A 4 6.85 -5.14 11.33
CA LEU A 4 7.54 -5.72 10.19
C LEU A 4 7.46 -7.24 10.29
N ILE A 5 7.30 -7.89 9.14
CA ILE A 5 7.31 -9.34 8.98
C ILE A 5 8.34 -9.74 7.92
N THR A 6 8.85 -10.97 7.98
CA THR A 6 9.69 -11.50 6.91
C THR A 6 8.84 -11.92 5.71
N ALA A 7 9.46 -12.03 4.53
CA ALA A 7 8.77 -12.58 3.35
C ALA A 7 8.29 -14.03 3.56
N SER A 8 9.05 -14.82 4.32
CA SER A 8 8.67 -16.20 4.66
C SER A 8 7.48 -16.26 5.62
N ASP A 9 7.40 -15.33 6.58
CA ASP A 9 6.23 -15.22 7.46
C ASP A 9 4.99 -14.82 6.67
N LEU A 10 5.11 -13.84 5.77
CA LEU A 10 4.01 -13.46 4.89
C LEU A 10 3.51 -14.65 4.06
N ALA A 11 4.42 -15.42 3.45
CA ALA A 11 4.04 -16.59 2.66
C ALA A 11 3.30 -17.66 3.50
N ARG A 12 3.71 -17.86 4.75
CA ARG A 12 3.05 -18.77 5.69
C ARG A 12 1.65 -18.28 6.08
N GLU A 13 1.50 -17.00 6.37
CA GLU A 13 0.22 -16.41 6.75
C GLU A 13 -0.77 -16.37 5.57
N ALA A 14 -0.29 -16.05 4.37
CA ALA A 14 -1.09 -16.06 3.15
C ALA A 14 -1.65 -17.44 2.80
N ALA A 15 -0.99 -18.52 3.23
CA ALA A 15 -1.46 -19.90 3.06
C ALA A 15 -2.39 -20.38 4.20
N GLY A 16 -2.60 -19.55 5.24
CA GLY A 16 -3.42 -19.88 6.40
C GLY A 16 -4.93 -19.72 6.14
N GLY A 17 -5.75 -20.08 7.15
CA GLY A 17 -7.21 -19.95 7.08
C GLY A 17 -7.75 -18.53 7.18
N SER A 18 -6.89 -17.54 7.44
CA SER A 18 -7.23 -16.12 7.53
C SER A 18 -6.06 -15.27 6.98
N PRO A 19 -5.86 -15.26 5.66
CA PRO A 19 -4.76 -14.51 5.05
C PRO A 19 -4.91 -13.00 5.28
N PRO A 20 -3.81 -12.24 5.41
CA PRO A 20 -3.87 -10.79 5.52
C PRO A 20 -4.34 -10.16 4.21
N VAL A 21 -4.96 -8.98 4.32
CA VAL A 21 -5.16 -8.12 3.16
C VAL A 21 -3.82 -7.50 2.77
N LEU A 22 -3.40 -7.74 1.53
CA LEU A 22 -2.13 -7.23 1.01
C LEU A 22 -2.38 -5.95 0.20
N LEU A 23 -1.66 -4.89 0.53
CA LEU A 23 -1.71 -3.62 -0.20
C LEU A 23 -0.36 -3.36 -0.86
N ASP A 24 -0.39 -3.16 -2.18
CA ASP A 24 0.77 -2.70 -2.94
C ASP A 24 0.71 -1.17 -3.04
N VAL A 25 1.50 -0.51 -2.19
CA VAL A 25 1.61 0.95 -2.05
C VAL A 25 2.87 1.49 -2.73
N ARG A 26 3.35 0.83 -3.80
CA ARG A 26 4.56 1.27 -4.51
C ARG A 26 4.42 2.70 -5.05
N TRP A 27 5.43 3.51 -4.82
CA TRP A 27 5.48 4.90 -5.25
C TRP A 27 6.93 5.33 -5.50
N GLN A 28 7.14 6.22 -6.48
CA GLN A 28 8.46 6.76 -6.81
C GLN A 28 8.37 8.26 -7.10
N LEU A 29 9.17 9.06 -6.40
CA LEU A 29 9.25 10.51 -6.62
C LEU A 29 9.75 10.80 -8.04
N GLY A 30 8.93 11.50 -8.84
CA GLY A 30 9.23 11.81 -10.24
C GLY A 30 9.28 10.59 -11.17
N GLY A 31 8.81 9.42 -10.69
CA GLY A 31 8.73 8.19 -11.46
C GLY A 31 7.44 8.06 -12.29
N PRO A 32 7.35 7.00 -13.12
CA PRO A 32 6.09 6.65 -13.77
C PRO A 32 5.02 6.25 -12.72
N PRO A 33 3.73 6.25 -13.09
CA PRO A 33 2.68 5.72 -12.22
C PRO A 33 2.98 4.28 -11.78
N GLY A 34 2.61 3.92 -10.54
CA GLY A 34 2.89 2.60 -9.99
C GLY A 34 2.02 1.48 -10.56
N ARG A 35 0.81 1.81 -11.04
CA ARG A 35 -0.19 0.84 -11.51
C ARG A 35 0.31 -0.06 -12.65
N PRO A 36 0.95 0.43 -13.73
CA PRO A 36 1.52 -0.44 -14.77
C PRO A 36 2.50 -1.47 -14.21
N ALA A 37 3.39 -1.08 -13.30
CA ALA A 37 4.35 -2.01 -12.69
C ALA A 37 3.66 -3.06 -11.80
N TYR A 38 2.56 -2.70 -11.13
CA TYR A 38 1.72 -3.66 -10.41
C TYR A 38 1.07 -4.65 -11.39
N GLU A 39 0.55 -4.19 -12.52
CA GLU A 39 -0.06 -5.04 -13.56
C GLU A 39 0.96 -5.98 -14.22
N GLU A 40 2.21 -5.54 -14.38
CA GLU A 40 3.32 -6.39 -14.83
C GLU A 40 3.68 -7.50 -13.83
N GLY A 41 3.55 -7.22 -12.52
CA GLY A 41 3.84 -8.18 -11.48
C GLY A 41 3.59 -7.67 -10.06
N HIS A 42 2.83 -8.45 -9.30
CA HIS A 42 2.54 -8.22 -7.88
C HIS A 42 2.38 -9.55 -7.12
N ILE A 43 2.37 -9.47 -5.79
CA ILE A 43 2.13 -10.63 -4.93
C ILE A 43 0.67 -11.08 -5.12
N PRO A 44 0.38 -12.38 -5.28
CA PRO A 44 -0.98 -12.87 -5.45
C PRO A 44 -1.93 -12.37 -4.36
N GLY A 45 -3.08 -11.81 -4.76
CA GLY A 45 -4.09 -11.28 -3.85
C GLY A 45 -3.81 -9.86 -3.31
N ALA A 46 -2.67 -9.25 -3.66
CA ALA A 46 -2.44 -7.84 -3.35
C ALA A 46 -3.41 -6.93 -4.10
N VAL A 47 -3.79 -5.82 -3.47
CA VAL A 47 -4.57 -4.74 -4.06
C VAL A 47 -3.65 -3.54 -4.25
N TYR A 48 -3.61 -2.99 -5.46
CA TYR A 48 -2.90 -1.74 -5.71
C TYR A 48 -3.61 -0.57 -5.04
N VAL A 49 -2.86 0.24 -4.31
CA VAL A 49 -3.32 1.48 -3.66
C VAL A 49 -2.44 2.63 -4.13
N ASP A 50 -3.06 3.69 -4.64
CA ASP A 50 -2.35 4.89 -5.06
C ASP A 50 -2.05 5.75 -3.84
N LEU A 51 -0.77 5.91 -3.50
CA LEU A 51 -0.35 6.68 -2.33
C LEU A 51 -0.88 8.12 -2.38
N GLU A 52 -0.87 8.75 -3.56
CA GLU A 52 -1.26 10.16 -3.71
C GLU A 52 -2.78 10.32 -3.68
N ALA A 53 -3.50 9.42 -4.34
CA ALA A 53 -4.95 9.55 -4.50
C ALA A 53 -5.74 8.97 -3.31
N ASP A 54 -5.24 7.89 -2.70
CA ASP A 54 -5.98 7.10 -1.72
C ASP A 54 -5.47 7.29 -0.28
N LEU A 55 -4.16 7.55 -0.11
CA LEU A 55 -3.51 7.57 1.22
C LEU A 55 -2.94 8.93 1.62
N ALA A 56 -3.13 9.96 0.79
CA ALA A 56 -2.62 11.30 1.06
C ALA A 56 -3.74 12.35 1.00
N GLY A 57 -3.70 13.27 1.97
CA GLY A 57 -4.43 14.53 1.91
C GLY A 57 -3.67 15.61 1.13
N PRO A 58 -4.28 16.80 0.93
CA PRO A 58 -3.61 17.90 0.26
C PRO A 58 -2.34 18.34 1.02
N PRO A 59 -1.25 18.67 0.32
CA PRO A 59 -0.01 19.14 0.94
C PRO A 59 -0.24 20.33 1.88
N GLY A 60 0.50 20.39 2.99
CA GLY A 60 0.35 21.44 3.98
C GLY A 60 1.30 21.31 5.16
N SER A 61 0.85 21.73 6.34
CA SER A 61 1.66 21.67 7.58
C SER A 61 2.10 20.25 7.97
N GLY A 62 1.37 19.22 7.52
CA GLY A 62 1.73 17.81 7.72
C GLY A 62 2.75 17.26 6.70
N GLY A 63 3.27 18.09 5.80
CA GLY A 63 4.21 17.70 4.76
C GLY A 63 3.59 17.58 3.38
N ARG A 64 4.29 16.88 2.48
CA ARG A 64 3.92 16.72 1.05
C ARG A 64 2.86 15.65 0.79
N HIS A 65 2.73 14.66 1.67
CA HIS A 65 1.69 13.62 1.63
C HIS A 65 1.18 13.36 3.06
N PRO A 66 0.46 14.33 3.67
CA PRO A 66 -0.10 14.12 5.00
C PRO A 66 -1.16 13.00 4.95
N LEU A 67 -1.43 12.34 6.08
CA LEU A 67 -2.57 11.41 6.14
C LEU A 67 -3.87 12.16 5.81
N PRO A 68 -4.81 11.51 5.08
CA PRO A 68 -6.10 12.10 4.77
C PRO A 68 -6.96 12.21 6.02
N ASP A 69 -7.98 13.07 5.98
CA ASP A 69 -9.00 13.10 7.01
C ASP A 69 -9.68 11.72 7.09
N PRO A 70 -9.77 11.06 8.26
CA PRO A 70 -10.45 9.79 8.38
C PRO A 70 -11.88 9.80 7.83
N ALA A 71 -12.56 10.95 7.81
CA ALA A 71 -13.90 11.10 7.24
C ALA A 71 -13.95 10.93 5.70
N VAL A 72 -12.82 10.96 5.00
CA VAL A 72 -12.76 10.68 3.56
C VAL A 72 -12.42 9.22 3.25
N LEU A 73 -12.02 8.44 4.25
CA LEU A 73 -11.84 6.99 4.14
C LEU A 73 -13.20 6.33 4.42
N GLY A 74 -13.84 5.80 3.38
CA GLY A 74 -15.19 5.21 3.45
C GLY A 74 -15.31 3.98 4.33
#